data_AF-A0A7S2I9B9-F1
#
_entry.id   AF-A0A7S2I9B9-F1
#
_cell.length_a   1.000
_cell.length_b   1.000
_cell.length_c   1.000
_cell.angle_alpha   90.00
_cell.angle_beta   90.00
_cell.angle_gamma   90.00
#
_symmetry.space_group_name_H-M   'P 1'
#
loop_
_entity.id
_entity.type
_entity.pdbx_description
1 polymer ?
#
loop_
_entity_poly.entity_id
_entity_poly.type
_entity_poly.pdbx_seq_one_letter_code
_entity_poly.pdbx_strand_id
1 'polypeptide(L)'
;MIAGRLLLALFAAAQAGQFPESWGEPPMIGTMDYRVLPGGYGHGSSTMASWIETKMREAKEAKGSIPYPPEFGDLPVAQTRDYRPLPFGYGFGSSTIANWLKVKAFEVYHVDVAEYEQWYPDTVEGK
;
A
#
# COMPACT_ATOMS: atom_id res chain seq x y z
N MET A 1 42.27 3.80 5.13
CA MET A 1 41.39 2.64 4.84
C MET A 1 40.52 2.42 6.06
N ILE A 2 39.32 3.00 6.10
CA ILE A 2 38.37 2.80 7.20
C ILE A 2 37.29 1.87 6.68
N ALA A 3 37.15 0.76 7.40
CA ALA A 3 36.18 -0.28 7.18
C ALA A 3 34.75 0.27 7.34
N GLY A 4 33.98 0.24 6.26
CA GLY A 4 32.52 0.31 6.32
C GLY A 4 31.98 -1.11 6.37
N ARG A 5 31.68 -1.60 7.58
CA ARG A 5 30.96 -2.86 7.78
C ARG A 5 29.63 -2.78 7.01
N LEU A 6 29.52 -3.55 5.94
CA LEU A 6 28.25 -3.80 5.25
C LEU A 6 27.36 -4.57 6.23
N LEU A 7 26.44 -3.89 6.90
CA LEU A 7 25.39 -4.52 7.67
C LEU A 7 24.21 -4.74 6.70
N LEU A 8 24.17 -5.95 6.14
CA LEU A 8 23.11 -6.43 5.26
C LEU A 8 21.84 -6.57 6.10
N ALA A 9 20.92 -5.61 6.01
CA ALA A 9 19.66 -5.68 6.74
C ALA A 9 18.67 -6.58 5.99
N LEU A 10 18.43 -7.78 6.53
CA LEU A 10 17.40 -8.72 6.11
C LEU A 10 16.02 -8.14 6.47
N PHE A 11 15.38 -7.42 5.55
CA PHE A 11 14.04 -6.89 5.81
C PHE A 11 12.92 -7.90 5.48
N ALA A 12 13.13 -8.87 4.59
CA ALA A 12 12.05 -9.74 4.08
C ALA A 12 11.28 -10.57 5.15
N ALA A 13 11.91 -10.95 6.26
CA ALA A 13 11.29 -11.84 7.25
C ALA A 13 10.21 -11.16 8.12
N ALA A 14 10.19 -9.83 8.20
CA ALA A 14 9.26 -9.09 9.06
C ALA A 14 7.95 -8.67 8.35
N GLN A 15 7.81 -8.91 7.04
CA GLN A 15 6.63 -8.51 6.23
C GLN A 15 5.72 -9.69 5.83
N ALA A 16 5.94 -10.90 6.36
CA ALA A 16 5.11 -12.06 6.00
C ALA A 16 3.65 -11.82 6.43
N GLY A 17 2.72 -11.74 5.47
CA GLY A 17 1.30 -11.44 5.68
C GLY A 17 0.90 -10.00 5.38
N GLN A 18 1.87 -9.08 5.30
CA GLN A 18 1.62 -7.67 4.97
C GLN A 18 1.07 -7.53 3.55
N PHE A 19 1.64 -8.25 2.59
CA PHE A 19 1.30 -8.16 1.17
C PHE A 19 0.44 -9.34 0.69
N PRO A 20 -0.41 -9.14 -0.33
CA PRO A 20 -1.16 -10.22 -0.96
C PRO A 20 -0.22 -11.32 -1.47
N GLU A 21 -0.52 -12.58 -1.16
CA GLU A 21 0.29 -13.73 -1.58
C GLU A 21 0.49 -13.77 -3.12
N SER A 22 -0.54 -13.34 -3.86
CA SER A 22 -0.48 -13.26 -5.33
C SER A 22 0.56 -12.30 -5.89
N TRP A 23 1.14 -11.42 -5.07
CA TRP A 23 2.18 -10.48 -5.51
C TRP A 23 3.59 -11.08 -5.48
N GLY A 24 3.77 -12.23 -4.83
CA GLY A 24 5.07 -12.88 -4.67
C GLY A 24 5.94 -12.19 -3.61
N GLU A 25 7.24 -12.48 -3.66
CA GLU A 25 8.18 -12.00 -2.64
C GLU A 25 8.49 -10.51 -2.80
N PRO A 26 8.46 -9.72 -1.70
CA PRO A 26 8.89 -8.32 -1.73
C PRO A 26 10.41 -8.21 -1.94
N PRO A 27 10.90 -7.03 -2.38
CA PRO A 27 12.33 -6.81 -2.59
C PRO A 27 13.11 -7.00 -1.28
N MET A 28 14.08 -7.92 -1.29
CA MET A 28 14.93 -8.23 -0.13
C MET A 28 15.93 -7.13 0.20
N ILE A 29 16.30 -6.30 -0.78
CA ILE A 29 17.26 -5.20 -0.66
C ILE A 29 16.59 -3.95 -1.21
N GLY A 30 16.68 -2.87 -0.44
CA GLY A 30 16.16 -1.57 -0.84
C GLY A 30 17.10 -0.43 -0.47
N THR A 31 16.73 0.75 -0.91
CA THR A 31 17.33 2.03 -0.55
C THR A 31 17.01 2.41 0.90
N MET A 32 17.82 3.30 1.49
CA MET A 32 17.65 3.74 2.90
C MET A 32 16.68 4.93 3.04
N ASP A 33 15.99 5.33 1.97
CA ASP A 33 14.98 6.38 2.07
C ASP A 33 13.73 5.88 2.81
N TYR A 34 12.97 6.83 3.36
CA TYR A 34 11.76 6.56 4.10
C TYR A 34 10.64 7.47 3.60
N ARG A 35 9.57 6.86 3.11
CA ARG A 35 8.40 7.53 2.56
C ARG A 35 7.14 6.73 2.84
N VAL A 36 5.98 7.36 2.71
CA VAL A 36 4.70 6.65 2.69
C VAL A 36 4.67 5.70 1.50
N LEU A 37 4.17 4.49 1.71
CA LEU A 37 4.00 3.47 0.68
C LEU A 37 2.64 3.61 -0.01
N PRO A 38 2.54 3.23 -1.30
CA PRO A 38 1.28 3.22 -2.02
C PRO A 38 0.33 2.20 -1.42
N GLY A 39 -0.99 2.32 -1.64
CA GLY A 39 -1.96 1.34 -1.14
C GLY A 39 -2.20 1.36 0.38
N GLY A 40 -1.61 2.32 1.11
CA GLY A 40 -1.80 2.43 2.56
C GLY A 40 -1.05 1.37 3.35
N TYR A 41 0.03 0.81 2.81
CA TYR A 41 0.86 -0.24 3.44
C TYR A 41 1.88 0.31 4.47
N GLY A 42 1.67 1.50 5.01
CA GLY A 42 2.62 2.12 5.94
C GLY A 42 3.71 2.92 5.25
N HIS A 43 4.94 2.75 5.71
CA HIS A 43 6.10 3.48 5.25
C HIS A 43 7.26 2.54 4.94
N GLY A 44 8.12 2.96 4.03
CA GLY A 44 9.28 2.17 3.64
C GLY A 44 10.12 2.87 2.59
N SER A 45 10.95 2.09 1.91
CA SER A 45 11.87 2.60 0.89
C SER A 45 11.18 2.86 -0.44
N SER A 46 11.75 3.72 -1.27
CA SER A 46 11.33 3.94 -2.65
C SER A 46 11.36 2.66 -3.48
N THR A 47 12.31 1.75 -3.21
CA THR A 47 12.34 0.43 -3.86
C THR A 47 11.08 -0.36 -3.54
N MET A 48 10.66 -0.36 -2.26
CA MET A 48 9.42 -0.99 -1.83
C MET A 48 8.20 -0.30 -2.44
N ALA A 49 8.17 1.03 -2.44
CA ALA A 49 7.07 1.81 -3.03
C ALA A 49 6.88 1.48 -4.52
N SER A 50 7.96 1.47 -5.30
CA SER A 50 7.90 1.13 -6.72
C SER A 50 7.50 -0.32 -6.99
N TRP A 51 7.89 -1.25 -6.12
CA TRP A 51 7.44 -2.63 -6.19
C TRP A 51 5.93 -2.73 -5.94
N ILE A 52 5.42 -2.11 -4.88
CA ILE A 52 3.98 -2.07 -4.56
C ILE A 52 3.19 -1.44 -5.70
N GLU A 53 3.61 -0.28 -6.21
CA GLU A 53 3.00 0.39 -7.37
C GLU A 53 2.91 -0.53 -8.59
N THR A 54 3.98 -1.26 -8.87
CA THR A 54 4.03 -2.23 -9.98
C THR A 54 3.05 -3.36 -9.76
N LYS A 55 2.98 -3.92 -8.56
CA LYS A 55 2.05 -5.01 -8.23
C LYS A 55 0.60 -4.60 -8.24
N MET A 56 0.30 -3.38 -7.78
CA MET A 56 -1.03 -2.79 -7.87
C MET A 56 -1.45 -2.62 -9.34
N ARG A 57 -0.56 -2.09 -10.19
CA ARG A 57 -0.83 -1.95 -11.63
C ARG A 57 -1.06 -3.30 -12.30
N GLU A 58 -0.15 -4.27 -12.08
CA GLU A 58 -0.28 -5.63 -12.62
C GLU A 58 -1.61 -6.29 -12.19
N ALA A 59 -2.00 -6.14 -10.93
CA ALA A 59 -3.27 -6.67 -10.43
C ALA A 59 -4.48 -6.01 -11.09
N LYS A 60 -4.46 -4.69 -11.24
CA LYS A 60 -5.52 -3.94 -11.93
C LYS A 60 -5.64 -4.37 -13.40
N GLU A 61 -4.53 -4.55 -14.09
CA GLU A 61 -4.51 -4.98 -15.49
C GLU A 61 -4.98 -6.43 -15.66
N ALA A 62 -4.55 -7.33 -14.77
CA ALA A 62 -4.87 -8.75 -14.87
C ALA A 62 -6.28 -9.11 -14.38
N LYS A 63 -6.76 -8.48 -13.30
CA LYS A 63 -8.01 -8.85 -12.59
C LYS A 63 -9.06 -7.74 -12.58
N GLY A 64 -8.76 -6.57 -13.13
CA GLY A 64 -9.63 -5.39 -13.05
C GLY A 64 -9.75 -4.78 -11.64
N SER A 65 -9.05 -5.34 -10.65
CA SER A 65 -9.14 -4.93 -9.25
C SER A 65 -7.80 -5.12 -8.54
N ILE A 66 -7.52 -4.24 -7.60
CA ILE A 66 -6.30 -4.27 -6.79
C ILE A 66 -6.66 -4.95 -5.46
N PRO A 67 -5.97 -6.01 -5.04
CA PRO A 67 -6.19 -6.63 -3.74
C PRO A 67 -5.80 -5.67 -2.62
N TYR A 68 -6.61 -5.65 -1.56
CA TYR A 68 -6.32 -4.91 -0.34
C TYR A 68 -5.26 -5.64 0.52
N PRO A 69 -4.60 -4.95 1.46
CA PRO A 69 -3.66 -5.59 2.37
C PRO A 69 -4.38 -6.69 3.16
N PRO A 70 -3.86 -7.93 3.21
CA PRO A 70 -4.48 -9.02 3.97
C PRO A 70 -4.68 -8.68 5.45
N GLU A 71 -3.77 -7.89 6.03
CA GLU A 71 -3.84 -7.45 7.43
C GLU A 71 -5.02 -6.51 7.73
N PHE A 72 -5.66 -5.92 6.72
CA PHE A 72 -6.88 -5.13 6.92
C PHE A 72 -8.07 -6.01 7.33
N GLY A 73 -7.97 -7.32 7.10
CA GLY A 73 -8.99 -8.30 7.41
C GLY A 73 -10.13 -8.31 6.41
N ASP A 74 -11.29 -8.79 6.87
CA ASP A 74 -12.44 -8.98 6.01
C ASP A 74 -13.07 -7.66 5.55
N LEU A 75 -13.55 -7.68 4.32
CA LEU A 75 -14.28 -6.55 3.75
C LEU A 75 -15.63 -6.35 4.43
N PRO A 76 -16.13 -5.11 4.55
CA PRO A 76 -17.48 -4.83 5.01
C PRO A 76 -18.52 -5.57 4.16
N VAL A 77 -19.34 -6.39 4.81
CA VAL A 77 -20.37 -7.22 4.16
C VAL A 77 -21.48 -6.36 3.54
N ALA A 78 -21.94 -5.33 4.27
CA ALA A 78 -22.94 -4.39 3.79
C ALA A 78 -22.25 -3.16 3.20
N GLN A 79 -22.32 -3.01 1.87
CA GLN A 79 -21.78 -1.86 1.17
C GLN A 79 -22.89 -0.97 0.62
N THR A 80 -22.62 0.32 0.63
CA THR A 80 -23.47 1.32 0.00
C THR A 80 -23.37 1.26 -1.54
N ARG A 81 -24.41 1.76 -2.22
CA ARG A 81 -24.47 1.79 -3.70
C ARG A 81 -23.78 3.00 -4.33
N ASP A 82 -23.17 3.87 -3.53
CA ASP A 82 -22.46 5.03 -4.07
C ASP A 82 -21.16 4.63 -4.76
N TYR A 83 -20.71 5.48 -5.68
CA TYR A 83 -19.49 5.27 -6.45
C TYR A 83 -18.61 6.51 -6.32
N ARG A 84 -17.44 6.35 -5.73
CA ARG A 84 -16.53 7.44 -5.40
C ARG A 84 -15.07 7.01 -5.47
N PRO A 85 -14.11 7.94 -5.59
CA PRO A 85 -12.69 7.60 -5.51
C PRO A 85 -12.37 7.01 -4.13
N LEU A 86 -11.67 5.88 -4.15
CA LEU A 86 -11.10 5.24 -2.98
C LEU A 86 -9.76 5.89 -2.65
N PRO A 87 -9.42 6.03 -1.36
CA PRO A 87 -8.10 6.51 -0.96
C PRO A 87 -7.01 5.51 -1.38
N PHE A 88 -5.75 5.93 -1.25
CA PHE A 88 -4.58 5.07 -1.41
C PHE A 88 -4.40 4.45 -2.81
N GLY A 89 -5.01 5.03 -3.84
CA GLY A 89 -4.82 4.61 -5.23
C GLY A 89 -5.59 3.35 -5.65
N TYR A 90 -6.63 2.96 -4.89
CA TYR A 90 -7.46 1.78 -5.21
C TYR A 90 -8.48 2.02 -6.35
N GLY A 91 -8.54 3.22 -6.92
CA GLY A 91 -9.50 3.56 -7.97
C GLY A 91 -10.83 4.01 -7.38
N PHE A 92 -11.93 3.34 -7.71
CA PHE A 92 -13.28 3.74 -7.30
C PHE A 92 -14.04 2.60 -6.62
N GLY A 93 -14.97 2.96 -5.74
CA GLY A 93 -15.79 2.01 -4.99
C GLY A 93 -16.83 2.71 -4.12
N SER A 94 -17.34 1.98 -3.12
CA SER A 94 -18.36 2.49 -2.19
C SER A 94 -17.76 3.34 -1.07
N SER A 95 -18.54 4.26 -0.51
CA SER A 95 -18.15 5.02 0.68
C SER A 95 -17.86 4.12 1.89
N THR A 96 -18.55 2.98 2.00
CA THR A 96 -18.24 1.97 3.02
C THR A 96 -16.80 1.46 2.88
N ILE A 97 -16.37 1.10 1.66
CA ILE A 97 -15.00 0.63 1.39
C ILE A 97 -14.01 1.76 1.59
N ALA A 98 -14.33 2.98 1.12
CA ALA A 98 -13.47 4.13 1.32
C ALA A 98 -13.22 4.38 2.81
N ASN A 99 -14.26 4.34 3.65
CA ASN A 99 -14.11 4.53 5.08
C ASN A 99 -13.34 3.39 5.75
N TRP A 100 -13.63 2.15 5.36
CA TRP A 100 -12.92 0.98 5.86
C TRP A 100 -11.42 1.05 5.56
N LEU A 101 -11.03 1.42 4.34
CA LEU A 101 -9.63 1.62 3.96
C LEU A 101 -8.93 2.65 4.84
N LYS A 102 -9.56 3.80 5.10
CA LYS A 102 -9.01 4.86 5.95
C LYS A 102 -8.75 4.36 7.37
N VAL A 103 -9.75 3.69 7.94
CA VAL A 103 -9.67 3.16 9.30
C VAL A 103 -8.57 2.11 9.37
N LYS A 104 -8.52 1.16 8.44
CA LYS A 104 -7.55 0.07 8.48
C LYS A 104 -6.13 0.49 8.18
N ALA A 105 -5.90 1.41 7.23
CA ALA A 105 -4.57 1.97 7.00
C ALA A 105 -4.02 2.66 8.25
N PHE A 106 -4.86 3.40 8.98
CA PHE A 106 -4.47 4.06 10.21
C PHE A 106 -4.30 3.09 11.39
N GLU A 107 -5.21 2.13 11.56
CA GLU A 107 -5.17 1.15 12.65
C GLU A 107 -3.95 0.21 12.54
N VAL A 108 -3.66 -0.27 11.32
CA VAL A 108 -2.64 -1.30 11.10
C VAL A 108 -1.27 -0.68 10.86
N TYR A 109 -1.19 0.39 10.06
CA TYR A 109 0.08 0.96 9.62
C TYR A 109 0.27 2.44 9.96
N HIS A 110 -0.67 3.05 10.69
CA HIS A 110 -0.60 4.46 11.11
C HIS A 110 -0.44 5.46 9.96
N VAL A 111 -0.96 5.12 8.78
CA VAL A 111 -1.01 6.04 7.63
C VAL A 111 -2.40 6.63 7.52
N ASP A 112 -2.48 7.95 7.54
CA ASP A 112 -3.70 8.68 7.22
C ASP A 112 -3.72 9.13 5.75
N VAL A 113 -4.91 9.53 5.28
CA VAL A 113 -5.11 9.92 3.87
C VAL A 113 -4.38 11.21 3.53
N ALA A 114 -4.35 12.19 4.44
CA ALA A 114 -3.73 13.47 4.17
C ALA A 114 -2.20 13.33 4.04
N GLU A 115 -1.60 12.50 4.90
CA GLU A 115 -0.19 12.13 4.81
C GLU A 115 0.10 11.44 3.47
N TYR A 116 -0.73 10.47 3.09
CA TYR A 116 -0.60 9.79 1.80
C TYR A 116 -0.71 10.77 0.61
N GLU A 117 -1.71 11.65 0.60
CA GLU A 117 -1.95 12.62 -0.47
C GLU A 117 -0.80 13.63 -0.61
N GLN A 118 -0.08 13.93 0.48
CA GLN A 118 1.14 14.76 0.41
C GLN A 118 2.23 14.11 -0.45
N TRP A 119 2.33 12.78 -0.42
CA TRP A 119 3.31 12.03 -1.20
C TRP A 119 2.79 11.61 -2.58
N TYR A 120 1.47 11.49 -2.74
CA TYR A 120 0.80 10.97 -3.93
C TYR A 120 -0.34 11.88 -4.41
N PRO A 121 -0.06 13.16 -4.71
CA PRO A 121 -1.09 14.15 -5.01
C PRO A 121 -1.90 13.82 -6.26
N ASP A 122 -1.30 13.12 -7.23
CA ASP A 122 -1.95 12.78 -8.51
C ASP A 122 -2.95 11.61 -8.40
N THR A 123 -2.98 10.91 -7.26
CA THR A 123 -3.89 9.75 -7.07
C THR A 123 -5.29 10.15 -6.62
N VAL A 124 -5.52 11.43 -6.33
CA VAL A 124 -6.84 12.01 -6.08
C VAL A 124 -7.43 12.43 -7.43
N GLU A 125 -8.01 11.49 -8.17
CA GLU A 125 -8.77 11.86 -9.37
C GLU A 125 -10.05 12.61 -8.96
N GLY A 126 -9.97 13.95 -9.03
CA GLY A 126 -11.02 14.89 -8.64
C GLY A 126 -10.71 16.34 -9.03
N LYS A 127 -10.16 16.56 -10.24
CA LYS A 127 -10.24 17.85 -10.94
C LYS A 127 -11.42 17.84 -11.90
#